data_AF-A0A1F9Q301-F1
#
_entry.id   AF-A0A1F9Q301-F1
#
_cell.length_a   1.000
_cell.length_b   1.000
_cell.length_c   1.000
_cell.angle_alpha   90.00
_cell.angle_beta   90.00
_cell.angle_gamma   90.00
#
_symmetry.space_group_name_H-M   'P 1'
#
loop_
_entity.id
_entity.type
_entity.pdbx_description
1 polymer ?
#
loop_
_entity_poly.entity_id
_entity_poly.type
_entity_poly.pdbx_seq_one_letter_code
_entity_poly.pdbx_strand_id
1 'polypeptide(L)' 'MSKPITLPPSHSEPNDKLLTEKEAAPIIGLSVRTLQQRRYLALPPRFVRLPRTRSIRYRLSDLRSYVEQGVVDFD' A
#
# COMPACT_ATOMS: atom_id res chain seq x y z
N MET A 1 7.58 -25.88 10.76
CA MET A 1 7.15 -25.34 9.45
C MET A 1 7.02 -23.83 9.57
N SER A 2 8.12 -23.11 9.38
CA SER A 2 8.09 -21.64 9.40
C SER A 2 7.58 -21.19 8.05
N LYS A 3 6.38 -20.59 7.99
CA LYS A 3 5.95 -19.85 6.79
C LYS A 3 7.08 -18.87 6.48
N PRO A 4 7.56 -18.76 5.23
CA PRO A 4 8.55 -17.75 4.90
C PRO A 4 7.93 -16.41 5.35
N ILE A 5 8.69 -15.65 6.13
CA ILE A 5 8.37 -14.25 6.34
C ILE A 5 8.47 -13.68 4.93
N THR A 6 7.33 -13.54 4.24
CA THR A 6 7.25 -12.76 3.01
C THR A 6 7.54 -11.35 3.45
N LEU A 7 8.84 -11.03 3.57
CA LEU A 7 9.36 -9.69 3.70
C LEU A 7 8.66 -8.94 2.58
N PRO A 8 7.72 -8.03 2.91
CA PRO A 8 6.94 -7.38 1.89
C PRO A 8 7.98 -6.64 1.06
N PRO A 9 8.14 -7.01 -0.23
CA PRO A 9 9.29 -6.63 -1.02
C PRO A 9 9.57 -5.16 -0.80
N SER A 10 10.81 -4.84 -0.42
CA SER A 10 11.26 -3.45 -0.34
C SER A 10 11.33 -2.96 -1.78
N HIS A 11 10.16 -2.72 -2.38
CA HIS A 11 10.02 -2.16 -3.71
C HIS A 11 10.39 -0.68 -3.62
N SER A 12 11.67 -0.42 -3.39
CA SER A 12 12.31 0.82 -3.79
C SER A 12 12.64 0.68 -5.28
N GLU A 13 11.64 0.45 -6.11
CA GLU A 13 11.80 0.66 -7.54
C GLU A 13 12.18 2.14 -7.70
N PRO A 14 13.33 2.47 -8.30
CA PRO A 14 13.86 3.85 -8.32
C PRO A 14 12.87 4.88 -8.87
N ASN A 15 11.95 4.42 -9.72
CA ASN A 15 10.94 5.23 -10.40
C ASN A 15 9.50 4.84 -9.99
N ASP A 16 9.30 4.28 -8.80
CA ASP A 16 7.95 3.95 -8.35
C ASP A 16 7.07 5.19 -8.25
N LYS A 17 5.88 5.09 -8.85
CA LYS A 17 4.93 6.20 -8.88
C LYS A 17 4.34 6.41 -7.49
N LEU A 18 4.57 7.60 -6.95
CA LEU A 18 3.96 8.04 -5.69
C LEU A 18 2.58 8.62 -5.95
N LEU A 19 1.56 7.99 -5.37
CA LEU A 19 0.16 8.34 -5.50
C LEU A 19 -0.36 9.03 -4.24
N THR A 20 -1.25 9.99 -4.42
CA THR A 20 -2.06 10.59 -3.34
C THR A 20 -3.08 9.59 -2.81
N GLU A 21 -3.68 9.88 -1.64
CA GLU A 21 -4.80 9.09 -1.11
C GLU A 21 -5.98 9.01 -2.10
N LYS A 22 -6.25 10.10 -2.84
CA LYS A 22 -7.33 10.16 -3.84
C LYS A 22 -7.08 9.25 -5.04
N GLU A 23 -5.81 9.11 -5.45
CA GLU A 23 -5.42 8.23 -6.55
C GLU A 23 -5.29 6.76 -6.09
N ALA A 24 -4.87 6.53 -4.84
CA ALA A 24 -4.68 5.19 -4.28
C ALA A 24 -6.00 4.49 -3.96
N ALA A 25 -6.97 5.22 -3.41
CA ALA A 25 -8.30 4.73 -3.03
C ALA A 25 -8.98 3.85 -4.11
N PRO A 26 -9.15 4.33 -5.37
CA PRO A 26 -9.81 3.53 -6.40
C PRO A 26 -9.02 2.29 -6.82
N ILE A 27 -7.69 2.26 -6.67
CA ILE A 27 -6.86 1.10 -7.06
C ILE A 27 -7.16 -0.12 -6.20
N ILE A 28 -7.42 0.09 -4.90
CA ILE A 28 -7.63 -1.00 -3.94
C ILE A 28 -9.09 -1.13 -3.48
N GLY A 29 -10.01 -0.39 -4.12
CA GLY A 29 -11.44 -0.42 -3.82
C GLY A 29 -11.82 0.14 -2.43
N LEU A 30 -11.03 1.04 -1.85
CA LEU A 30 -11.32 1.64 -0.54
C LEU A 30 -11.63 3.14 -0.66
N SER A 31 -12.40 3.68 0.30
CA SER A 31 -12.56 5.14 0.41
C SER A 31 -11.30 5.81 0.96
N VAL A 32 -11.08 7.08 0.65
CA VAL A 32 -9.99 7.90 1.24
C VAL A 32 -10.08 7.91 2.77
N ARG A 33 -11.30 8.00 3.33
CA ARG A 33 -11.53 7.96 4.79
C ARG A 33 -11.06 6.63 5.38
N THR A 34 -11.37 5.52 4.72
CA THR A 34 -10.94 4.18 5.13
C THR A 34 -9.41 4.07 5.08
N LEU A 35 -8.75 4.59 4.05
CA LEU A 35 -7.28 4.64 3.98
C LEU A 35 -6.67 5.41 5.17
N GLN A 36 -7.23 6.57 5.50
CA GLN A 36 -6.76 7.38 6.63
C GLN A 36 -6.93 6.66 7.97
N GLN A 37 -8.08 6.00 8.17
CA GLN A 37 -8.34 5.20 9.37
C GLN A 37 -7.36 4.02 9.48
N ARG A 38 -7.12 3.29 8.39
CA ARG A 38 -6.14 2.19 8.35
C ARG A 38 -4.74 2.68 8.69
N ARG A 39 -4.31 3.81 8.11
CA ARG A 39 -3.03 4.46 8.44
C ARG A 39 -2.92 4.83 9.92
N TYR A 40 -3.97 5.41 10.50
CA TYR A 40 -4.03 5.72 11.94
C TYR A 40 -3.85 4.45 12.80
N LEU A 41 -4.46 3.34 12.38
CA LEU A 41 -4.36 2.05 13.03
C LEU A 41 -3.10 1.24 12.65
N ALA A 42 -2.17 1.82 11.89
CA ALA A 42 -0.98 1.16 11.34
C ALA A 42 -1.28 -0.13 10.56
N LEU A 43 -2.44 -0.19 9.89
CA LEU A 43 -2.85 -1.29 9.02
C LEU A 43 -2.37 -1.08 7.56
N PRO A 44 -2.17 -2.16 6.79
CA PRO A 44 -1.84 -2.06 5.37
C PRO A 44 -2.98 -1.39 4.55
N PRO A 45 -2.68 -0.80 3.37
CA PRO A 45 -1.39 -0.85 2.64
C PRO A 45 -0.32 0.09 3.20
N ARG A 46 0.95 -0.19 2.85
CA ARG A 46 2.11 0.64 3.25
C ARG A 46 1.99 2.05 2.65
N PHE A 47 2.45 3.04 3.41
CA PHE A 47 2.46 4.44 3.00
C PHE A 47 3.83 5.07 3.23
N VAL A 48 4.13 6.10 2.43
CA VAL A 48 5.32 6.94 2.55
C VAL A 48 4.89 8.29 3.10
N ARG A 49 5.52 8.73 4.18
CA ARG A 49 5.41 10.11 4.67
C ARG A 49 6.60 10.91 4.13
N LEU A 50 6.33 11.89 3.27
CA LEU A 50 7.38 12.69 2.67
C LEU A 50 8.09 13.57 3.72
N PRO A 51 9.42 13.65 3.75
CA PRO A 51 10.15 14.33 4.82
C PRO A 51 9.91 15.85 4.84
N ARG A 52 9.83 16.50 3.66
CA ARG A 52 9.68 17.95 3.55
C ARG A 52 8.24 18.42 3.79
N THR A 53 7.28 17.85 3.08
CA THR A 53 5.87 18.31 3.14
C THR A 53 5.05 17.56 4.18
N ARG A 54 5.57 16.47 4.75
CA ARG A 54 4.84 15.53 5.62
C ARG A 54 3.60 14.92 4.97
N SER A 55 3.43 15.10 3.66
CA SER A 55 2.30 14.56 2.91
C SER A 55 2.40 13.04 2.83
N ILE A 56 1.24 12.39 2.86
CA ILE A 56 1.11 10.95 2.72
C ILE A 56 1.03 10.59 1.24
N ARG A 57 1.79 9.57 0.85
CA ARG A 57 1.79 8.96 -0.47
C ARG A 57 1.76 7.45 -0.36
N TYR A 58 1.30 6.81 -1.42
CA TYR A 58 1.35 5.36 -1.59
C TYR A 58 2.21 5.05 -2.80
N ARG A 59 3.09 4.07 -2.68
CA ARG A 59 3.79 3.51 -3.83
C ARG A 59 2.81 2.65 -4.63
N LEU A 60 2.84 2.76 -5.96
CA LEU A 60 1.97 1.95 -6.80
C LEU A 60 2.27 0.45 -6.64
N SER A 61 3.55 0.08 -6.51
CA SER A 61 3.94 -1.32 -6.25
C SER A 61 3.32 -1.86 -4.96
N ASP A 62 3.41 -1.12 -3.86
CA ASP A 62 2.85 -1.51 -2.57
C ASP A 62 1.33 -1.70 -2.62
N LEU A 63 0.61 -0.85 -3.37
CA LEU A 63 -0.83 -1.02 -3.56
C LEU A 63 -1.17 -2.27 -4.36
N ARG A 64 -0.39 -2.57 -5.42
CA ARG A 64 -0.56 -3.80 -6.22
C ARG A 64 -0.30 -5.04 -5.39
N SER A 65 0.81 -5.08 -4.65
CA SER A 65 1.13 -6.20 -3.76
C SER A 65 0.07 -6.40 -2.68
N TYR A 66 -0.53 -5.32 -2.17
CA TYR A 66 -1.64 -5.43 -1.22
C TYR A 66 -2.88 -6.09 -1.84
N VAL A 67 -3.20 -5.77 -3.10
CA VAL A 67 -4.31 -6.43 -3.82
C VAL A 67 -3.99 -7.90 -4.07
N GLU A 68 -2.78 -8.21 -4.54
CA GLU A 68 -2.31 -9.58 -4.80
C GLU A 68 -2.41 -10.49 -3.56
N GLN A 69 -2.13 -9.97 -2.37
CA GLN A 69 -2.29 -10.70 -1.11
C GLN A 69 -3.73 -11.12 -0.81
N GLY A 70 -4.72 -10.42 -1.37
CA GLY A 70 -6.14 -10.70 -1.19
C GLY A 70 -6.77 -11.50 -2.33
N VAL A 71 -6.02 -11.84 -3.37
CA VAL A 71 -6.50 -12.69 -4.47
C VAL A 71 -6.72 -14.10 -3.93
N VAL A 72 -7.92 -14.64 -4.19
CA VAL A 72 -8.27 -16.03 -3.89
C VAL A 72 -8.44 -16.73 -5.23
N ASP A 73 -7.51 -17.62 -5.56
CA ASP A 73 -7.62 -18.47 -6.74
C ASP A 73 -8.65 -19.57 -6.48
N PHE A 74 -9.51 -19.81 -7.47
CA PHE A 74 -10.44 -20.93 -7.46
C PHE A 74 -9.93 -21.94 -8.50
N ASP A 75 -9.30 -23.02 -8.02
CA ASP A 75 -9.00 -24.22 -8.82
C ASP A 75 -10.25 -25.08 -9.05
#